data_AF-A0A1G9KX02-F1
#
_entry.id   AF-A0A1G9KX02-F1
#
_cell.length_a   1.000
_cell.length_b   1.000
_cell.length_c   1.000
_cell.angle_alpha   90.00
_cell.angle_beta   90.00
_cell.angle_gamma   90.00
#
_symmetry.space_group_name_H-M   'P 1'
#
loop_
_entity.id
_entity.type
_entity.pdbx_description
1 polymer ?
#
loop_
_entity_poly.entity_id
_entity_poly.type
_entity_poly.pdbx_seq_one_letter_code
_entity_poly.pdbx_strand_id
1 'polypeptide(L)'
;MNESGTDILSMFRHKPPVPLGPQFPPSLASISLPSVLAEYSYELSESLQVPYEMVLCNLFGVLSTVAQRRFSIQVKEGYHESLNLYLLSPLPPGERKSAVTQAARRPLTQWENDQEKVIGPLAQEVRSKRLTLERAIDHRRNLAAKAKNSQNRNNILQEIRDLEDELPELLSIPRLLADDITPECLAMLMEQQGECMSIIEAEGGLFDTFAGRYSKMPNLDLILKAFSGEPCRVDRKHGQYIGLKHPLLTICVTTQPDVLRGMAMNPEFRGRGFLARFLYFFGQSRLGFRIAEPPKVSLQVERAFLERVELLLSFKTNSEITDHSQPLLLSAEAYESWKGFFLLIEAELRPGKSLENMTDWAGKVPGQVARLAGLLHLVSSVKIESRIEQSVMLAATELGKKLVSHALYAFHDMGCDALTSCAQAALKWIKNRNIEQFTFRECHRAIRGRFPKKKQVEQGITMLEDYGYLVLVPIQSSGVGRPSSPSYKVHPAVHAQEVTPKGVYSQPTQRDTACCATSDAVGAGEGGKPPFDPSVYAREMEAV
;
A
#
# COMPACT_ATOMS: atom_id res chain seq x y z
N MET A 1 -28.71 51.00 29.26
CA MET A 1 -27.61 50.78 30.24
C MET A 1 -27.58 49.28 30.51
N ASN A 2 -26.67 48.44 30.03
CA ASN A 2 -25.28 48.65 29.60
C ASN A 2 -24.97 47.88 28.30
N GLU A 3 -24.38 48.58 27.35
CA GLU A 3 -23.54 48.01 26.30
C GLU A 3 -22.21 47.58 26.93
N SER A 4 -21.85 46.30 26.80
CA SER A 4 -20.45 45.84 26.76
C SER A 4 -20.34 44.39 26.26
N GLY A 5 -21.22 43.98 25.35
CA GLY A 5 -21.03 42.74 24.59
C GLY A 5 -20.17 43.05 23.39
N THR A 6 -18.84 43.10 23.55
CA THR A 6 -17.92 43.15 22.41
C THR A 6 -18.29 41.99 21.49
N ASP A 7 -18.76 42.27 20.27
CA ASP A 7 -19.02 41.24 19.27
C ASP A 7 -17.79 40.34 19.20
N ILE A 8 -17.96 39.05 19.50
CA ILE A 8 -16.83 38.12 19.59
C ILE A 8 -16.04 38.11 18.27
N LEU A 9 -16.71 38.32 17.13
CA LEU A 9 -16.08 38.44 15.82
C LEU A 9 -15.27 39.73 15.65
N SER A 10 -15.62 40.81 16.35
CA SER A 10 -14.83 42.04 16.34
C SER A 10 -13.46 41.84 17.01
N MET A 11 -13.35 40.91 17.97
CA MET A 11 -12.07 40.50 18.57
C MET A 11 -11.16 39.77 17.56
N PHE A 12 -11.74 39.13 16.54
CA PHE A 12 -11.03 38.47 15.44
C PHE A 12 -10.94 39.33 14.17
N ARG A 13 -11.26 40.63 14.26
CA ARG A 13 -11.31 41.56 13.11
C ARG A 13 -12.19 41.06 11.96
N HIS A 14 -13.22 40.27 12.27
CA HIS A 14 -14.13 39.62 11.32
C HIS A 14 -13.44 38.77 10.24
N LYS A 15 -12.22 38.26 10.48
CA LYS A 15 -11.52 37.37 9.55
C LYS A 15 -11.72 35.91 9.97
N PRO A 16 -12.09 35.01 9.04
CA PRO A 16 -12.14 33.59 9.35
C PRO A 16 -10.72 33.05 9.63
N PRO A 17 -10.58 32.01 10.46
CA PRO A 17 -9.30 31.36 10.69
C PRO A 17 -8.72 30.79 9.40
N VAL A 18 -7.42 30.93 9.21
CA VAL A 18 -6.70 30.34 8.08
C VAL A 18 -6.36 28.88 8.42
N PRO A 19 -6.68 27.88 7.57
CA PRO A 19 -6.31 26.49 7.82
C PRO A 19 -4.81 26.30 8.14
N LEU A 20 -4.49 25.57 9.23
CA LEU A 20 -3.10 25.17 9.58
C LEU A 20 -2.51 24.08 8.66
N GLY A 21 -3.19 23.76 7.57
CA GLY A 21 -2.94 22.61 6.71
C GLY A 21 -4.19 22.17 5.95
N PRO A 22 -4.06 21.20 5.04
CA PRO A 22 -5.20 20.61 4.35
C PRO A 22 -6.13 19.95 5.35
N GLN A 23 -7.42 19.95 5.02
CA GLN A 23 -8.42 19.21 5.78
C GLN A 23 -8.10 17.71 5.77
N PHE A 24 -8.59 16.99 6.79
CA PHE A 24 -8.49 15.53 6.77
C PHE A 24 -9.17 14.99 5.50
N PRO A 25 -8.56 14.04 4.79
CA PRO A 25 -9.06 13.65 3.49
C PRO A 25 -10.46 13.02 3.54
N PRO A 26 -11.24 13.11 2.43
CA PRO A 26 -12.57 12.53 2.35
C PRO A 26 -12.51 11.00 2.42
N SER A 27 -13.51 10.38 3.04
CA SER A 27 -13.56 8.91 3.11
C SER A 27 -13.65 8.27 1.73
N LEU A 28 -13.00 7.12 1.59
CA LEU A 28 -13.03 6.30 0.37
C LEU A 28 -14.30 5.43 0.28
N ALA A 29 -15.07 5.30 1.36
CA ALA A 29 -16.24 4.42 1.43
C ALA A 29 -17.38 4.77 0.45
N SER A 30 -17.42 6.00 -0.07
CA SER A 30 -18.46 6.41 -1.03
C SER A 30 -18.11 6.11 -2.49
N ILE A 31 -16.95 5.52 -2.78
CA ILE A 31 -16.56 5.17 -4.15
C ILE A 31 -17.31 3.91 -4.56
N SER A 32 -17.82 3.88 -5.80
CA SER A 32 -18.39 2.67 -6.38
C SER A 32 -17.27 1.68 -6.74
N LEU A 33 -16.96 0.77 -5.84
CA LEU A 33 -16.03 -0.33 -6.07
C LEU A 33 -16.77 -1.61 -6.49
N PRO A 34 -16.11 -2.55 -7.19
CA PRO A 34 -16.70 -3.86 -7.49
C PRO A 34 -17.18 -4.57 -6.21
N SER A 35 -18.33 -5.23 -6.27
CA SER A 35 -19.02 -5.80 -5.09
C SER A 35 -18.12 -6.68 -4.22
N VAL A 36 -17.36 -7.60 -4.83
CA VAL A 36 -16.43 -8.50 -4.12
C VAL A 36 -15.42 -7.72 -3.26
N LEU A 37 -14.86 -6.62 -3.79
CA LEU A 37 -13.93 -5.78 -3.04
C LEU A 37 -14.68 -4.88 -2.05
N ALA A 38 -15.79 -4.27 -2.46
CA ALA A 38 -16.55 -3.32 -1.66
C ALA A 38 -17.11 -3.96 -0.39
N GLU A 39 -17.80 -5.10 -0.53
CA GLU A 39 -18.43 -5.85 0.55
C GLU A 39 -17.39 -6.37 1.53
N TYR A 40 -16.33 -7.04 1.03
CA TYR A 40 -15.29 -7.57 1.91
C TYR A 40 -14.54 -6.45 2.64
N SER A 41 -14.25 -5.34 1.98
CA SER A 41 -13.61 -4.17 2.62
C SER A 41 -14.47 -3.61 3.75
N TYR A 42 -15.78 -3.48 3.51
CA TYR A 42 -16.72 -2.93 4.50
C TYR A 42 -16.87 -3.87 5.69
N GLU A 43 -17.18 -5.14 5.45
CA GLU A 43 -17.39 -6.12 6.52
C GLU A 43 -16.11 -6.36 7.33
N LEU A 44 -14.94 -6.41 6.70
CA LEU A 44 -13.66 -6.54 7.40
C LEU A 44 -13.35 -5.29 8.23
N SER A 45 -13.67 -4.10 7.73
CA SER A 45 -13.53 -2.83 8.45
C SER A 45 -14.42 -2.76 9.68
N GLU A 46 -15.68 -3.19 9.57
CA GLU A 46 -16.62 -3.27 10.68
C GLU A 46 -16.22 -4.36 11.69
N SER A 47 -15.85 -5.54 11.22
CA SER A 47 -15.49 -6.67 12.09
C SER A 47 -14.24 -6.39 12.92
N LEU A 48 -13.19 -5.85 12.28
CA LEU A 48 -11.97 -5.46 12.98
C LEU A 48 -12.07 -4.09 13.63
N GLN A 49 -13.14 -3.32 13.37
CA GLN A 49 -13.35 -1.96 13.86
C GLN A 49 -12.16 -1.04 13.59
N VAL A 50 -11.70 -1.10 12.34
CA VAL A 50 -10.61 -0.29 11.79
C VAL A 50 -11.10 0.62 10.67
N PRO A 51 -10.36 1.66 10.29
CA PRO A 51 -10.78 2.53 9.20
C PRO A 51 -10.83 1.79 7.85
N TYR A 52 -11.84 2.10 7.04
CA TYR A 52 -12.09 1.48 5.75
C TYR A 52 -10.90 1.65 4.78
N GLU A 53 -10.25 2.81 4.84
CA GLU A 53 -9.08 3.15 4.02
C GLU A 53 -7.89 2.22 4.29
N MET A 54 -7.70 1.80 5.54
CA MET A 54 -6.64 0.86 5.92
C MET A 54 -6.90 -0.54 5.36
N VAL A 55 -8.16 -0.97 5.36
CA VAL A 55 -8.56 -2.24 4.77
C VAL A 55 -8.32 -2.21 3.26
N LEU A 56 -8.82 -1.19 2.57
CA LEU A 56 -8.60 -1.02 1.13
C LEU A 56 -7.11 -1.01 0.76
N CYS A 57 -6.29 -0.29 1.52
CA CYS A 57 -4.84 -0.28 1.31
C CYS A 57 -4.25 -1.70 1.31
N ASN A 58 -4.61 -2.53 2.30
CA ASN A 58 -4.09 -3.90 2.40
C ASN A 58 -4.67 -4.80 1.30
N LEU A 59 -5.95 -4.67 0.96
CA LEU A 59 -6.57 -5.47 -0.10
C LEU A 59 -6.05 -5.12 -1.48
N PHE A 60 -5.78 -3.85 -1.79
CA PHE A 60 -5.06 -3.47 -3.01
C PHE A 60 -3.64 -4.03 -3.03
N GLY A 61 -2.98 -4.13 -1.87
CA GLY A 61 -1.70 -4.82 -1.75
C GLY A 61 -1.79 -6.29 -2.16
N VAL A 62 -2.82 -7.00 -1.69
CA VAL A 62 -3.09 -8.41 -2.05
C VAL A 62 -3.41 -8.56 -3.53
N LEU A 63 -4.31 -7.72 -4.07
CA LEU A 63 -4.68 -7.75 -5.48
C LEU A 63 -3.47 -7.45 -6.39
N SER A 64 -2.64 -6.48 -5.99
CA SER A 64 -1.39 -6.14 -6.64
C SER A 64 -0.41 -7.33 -6.64
N THR A 65 -0.25 -8.04 -5.51
CA THR A 65 0.60 -9.24 -5.41
C THR A 65 0.18 -10.37 -6.36
N VAL A 66 -1.12 -10.61 -6.51
CA VAL A 66 -1.59 -11.71 -7.38
C VAL A 66 -1.64 -11.30 -8.85
N ALA A 67 -1.86 -10.01 -9.14
CA ALA A 67 -1.96 -9.50 -10.50
C ALA A 67 -0.60 -9.17 -11.12
N GLN A 68 0.39 -8.75 -10.32
CA GLN A 68 1.71 -8.38 -10.82
C GLN A 68 2.34 -9.52 -11.62
N ARG A 69 3.01 -9.17 -12.72
CA ARG A 69 3.63 -10.08 -13.71
C ARG A 69 2.65 -10.95 -14.53
N ARG A 70 1.42 -11.19 -14.06
CA ARG A 70 0.39 -11.91 -14.83
C ARG A 70 -0.35 -11.00 -15.79
N PHE A 71 -0.64 -9.78 -15.35
CA PHE A 71 -1.37 -8.78 -16.13
C PHE A 71 -0.63 -7.43 -16.16
N SER A 72 -0.84 -6.69 -17.25
CA SER A 72 -0.52 -5.27 -17.37
C SER A 72 -1.73 -4.53 -17.91
N ILE A 73 -1.76 -3.22 -17.79
CA ILE A 73 -2.74 -2.38 -18.47
C ILE A 73 -2.06 -1.64 -19.62
N GLN A 74 -2.66 -1.71 -20.80
CA GLN A 74 -2.26 -0.92 -21.96
C GLN A 74 -3.21 0.26 -22.08
N VAL A 75 -2.73 1.44 -21.71
CA VAL A 75 -3.52 2.68 -21.74
C VAL A 75 -3.71 3.15 -23.18
N LYS A 76 -2.63 3.09 -23.98
CA LYS A 76 -2.62 3.36 -25.42
C LYS A 76 -1.44 2.61 -26.06
N GLU A 77 -1.36 2.59 -27.38
CA GLU A 77 -0.21 2.04 -28.09
C GLU A 77 1.12 2.65 -27.58
N GLY A 78 2.06 1.78 -27.23
CA GLY A 78 3.37 2.17 -26.68
C GLY A 78 3.35 2.65 -25.23
N TYR A 79 2.19 2.68 -24.54
CA TYR A 79 2.11 3.05 -23.14
C TYR A 79 1.39 1.98 -22.31
N HIS A 80 2.19 1.30 -21.48
CA HIS A 80 1.76 0.23 -20.59
C HIS A 80 2.13 0.56 -19.15
N GLU A 81 1.34 0.06 -18.21
CA GLU A 81 1.63 0.07 -16.79
C GLU A 81 1.50 -1.35 -16.23
N SER A 82 2.45 -1.76 -15.40
CA SER A 82 2.37 -2.99 -14.61
C SER A 82 1.37 -2.81 -13.46
N LEU A 83 0.81 -3.90 -12.93
CA LEU A 83 -0.22 -3.81 -11.88
C LEU A 83 0.33 -3.86 -10.46
N ASN A 84 1.64 -3.66 -10.27
CA ASN A 84 2.25 -3.54 -8.95
C ASN A 84 2.05 -2.14 -8.35
N LEU A 85 1.79 -2.05 -7.05
CA LEU A 85 1.51 -0.81 -6.33
C LEU A 85 2.42 -0.64 -5.12
N TYR A 86 2.75 0.62 -4.82
CA TYR A 86 3.35 1.03 -3.55
C TYR A 86 2.26 1.76 -2.75
N LEU A 87 1.95 1.26 -1.57
CA LEU A 87 0.78 1.64 -0.78
C LEU A 87 1.21 1.91 0.66
N LEU A 88 0.72 3.01 1.23
CA LEU A 88 1.01 3.40 2.59
C LEU A 88 -0.24 3.86 3.33
N SER A 89 -0.51 3.25 4.49
CA SER A 89 -1.64 3.62 5.36
C SER A 89 -1.15 3.98 6.77
N PRO A 90 -0.90 5.27 7.07
CA PRO A 90 -0.42 5.72 8.38
C PRO A 90 -1.54 5.77 9.43
N LEU A 91 -1.43 4.99 10.51
CA LEU A 91 -2.36 5.03 11.63
C LEU A 91 -1.67 5.03 13.00
N PRO A 92 -2.22 5.72 14.02
CA PRO A 92 -1.69 5.70 15.37
C PRO A 92 -1.54 4.28 15.95
N PRO A 93 -0.69 4.10 16.98
CA PRO A 93 -0.62 2.85 17.74
C PRO A 93 -2.00 2.42 18.28
N GLY A 94 -2.26 1.11 18.35
CA GLY A 94 -3.53 0.56 18.85
C GLY A 94 -4.64 0.42 17.81
N GLU A 95 -4.39 0.76 16.54
CA GLU A 95 -5.36 0.66 15.44
C GLU A 95 -5.52 -0.73 14.81
N ARG A 96 -5.11 -1.80 15.49
CA ARG A 96 -5.21 -3.19 14.99
C ARG A 96 -4.60 -3.41 13.59
N LYS A 97 -3.55 -2.64 13.26
CA LYS A 97 -2.83 -2.69 11.97
C LYS A 97 -2.41 -4.12 11.60
N SER A 98 -1.77 -4.83 12.54
CA SER A 98 -1.34 -6.23 12.34
C SER A 98 -2.49 -7.18 12.09
N ALA A 99 -3.67 -6.97 12.71
CA ALA A 99 -4.83 -7.83 12.50
C ALA A 99 -5.40 -7.68 11.09
N VAL A 100 -5.46 -6.45 10.56
CA VAL A 100 -5.90 -6.19 9.18
C VAL A 100 -4.91 -6.76 8.17
N THR A 101 -3.62 -6.52 8.38
CA THR A 101 -2.57 -7.06 7.51
C THR A 101 -2.58 -8.59 7.51
N GLN A 102 -2.75 -9.24 8.66
CA GLN A 102 -2.84 -10.69 8.76
C GLN A 102 -4.10 -11.23 8.05
N ALA A 103 -5.26 -10.59 8.25
CA ALA A 103 -6.49 -10.98 7.57
C ALA A 103 -6.36 -10.87 6.04
N ALA A 104 -5.79 -9.77 5.55
CA ALA A 104 -5.56 -9.56 4.12
C ALA A 104 -4.53 -10.54 3.52
N ARG A 105 -3.44 -10.84 4.24
CA ARG A 105 -2.38 -11.78 3.78
C ARG A 105 -2.85 -13.24 3.72
N ARG A 106 -3.90 -13.61 4.46
CA ARG A 106 -4.35 -14.99 4.64
C ARG A 106 -4.43 -15.82 3.33
N PRO A 107 -5.10 -15.38 2.25
CA PRO A 107 -5.13 -16.14 1.00
C PRO A 107 -3.73 -16.39 0.39
N LEU A 108 -2.82 -15.42 0.49
CA LEU A 108 -1.47 -15.53 -0.06
C LEU A 108 -0.64 -16.54 0.73
N THR A 109 -0.64 -16.43 2.06
CA THR A 109 0.10 -17.35 2.93
C THR A 109 -0.47 -18.77 2.88
N GLN A 110 -1.79 -18.91 2.74
CA GLN A 110 -2.41 -20.21 2.55
C GLN A 110 -1.95 -20.86 1.23
N TRP A 111 -1.93 -20.09 0.15
CA TRP A 111 -1.41 -20.57 -1.13
C TRP A 111 0.07 -20.97 -1.06
N GLU A 112 0.93 -20.14 -0.44
CA GLU A 112 2.36 -20.46 -0.24
C GLU A 112 2.55 -21.78 0.52
N ASN A 113 1.80 -21.98 1.62
CA ASN A 113 1.85 -23.22 2.40
C ASN A 113 1.40 -24.44 1.59
N ASP A 114 0.40 -24.28 0.72
CA ASP A 114 -0.08 -25.37 -0.13
C ASP A 114 0.92 -25.70 -1.25
N GLN A 115 1.60 -24.68 -1.82
CA GLN A 115 2.71 -24.91 -2.74
C GLN A 115 3.90 -25.59 -2.05
N GLU A 116 4.23 -25.22 -0.82
CA GLU A 116 5.32 -25.85 -0.06
C GLU A 116 5.07 -27.35 0.18
N LYS A 117 3.83 -27.75 0.48
CA LYS A 117 3.48 -29.18 0.65
C LYS A 117 3.67 -29.98 -0.63
N VAL A 118 3.39 -29.38 -1.78
CA VAL A 118 3.46 -30.05 -3.10
C VAL A 118 4.90 -30.07 -3.62
N ILE A 119 5.58 -28.92 -3.58
CA ILE A 119 6.88 -28.70 -4.24
C ILE A 119 8.05 -28.97 -3.29
N GLY A 120 7.86 -28.80 -1.98
CA GLY A 120 8.91 -28.96 -0.96
C GLY A 120 9.65 -30.30 -1.03
N PRO A 121 8.96 -31.46 -1.11
CA PRO A 121 9.61 -32.76 -1.24
C PRO A 121 10.48 -32.88 -2.50
N LEU A 122 9.96 -32.44 -3.65
CA LEU A 122 10.70 -32.44 -4.92
C LEU A 122 11.92 -31.50 -4.86
N ALA A 123 11.74 -30.30 -4.30
CA ALA A 123 12.82 -29.32 -4.14
C ALA A 123 13.92 -29.85 -3.22
N GLN A 124 13.57 -30.58 -2.15
CA GLN A 124 14.52 -31.24 -1.27
C GLN A 124 15.30 -32.35 -1.99
N GLU A 125 14.62 -33.17 -2.78
CA GLU A 125 15.25 -34.23 -3.59
C GLU A 125 16.25 -33.65 -4.59
N VAL A 126 15.83 -32.66 -5.38
CA VAL A 126 16.66 -31.93 -6.34
C VAL A 126 17.87 -31.30 -5.65
N ARG A 127 17.67 -30.64 -4.51
CA ARG A 127 18.76 -30.03 -3.73
C ARG A 127 19.75 -31.07 -3.21
N SER A 128 19.27 -32.23 -2.76
CA SER A 128 20.11 -33.33 -2.27
C SER A 128 20.97 -33.92 -3.39
N LYS A 129 20.36 -34.18 -4.57
CA LYS A 129 21.07 -34.64 -5.77
C LYS A 129 22.13 -33.64 -6.18
N ARG A 130 21.77 -32.34 -6.26
CA ARG A 130 22.70 -31.27 -6.61
C ARG A 130 23.89 -31.19 -5.65
N LEU A 131 23.65 -31.16 -4.35
CA LEU A 131 24.73 -31.08 -3.34
C LEU A 131 25.69 -32.29 -3.42
N THR A 132 25.16 -33.45 -3.77
CA THR A 132 25.96 -34.67 -3.95
C THR A 132 26.87 -34.55 -5.17
N LEU A 133 26.33 -34.09 -6.31
CA LEU A 133 27.09 -33.84 -7.53
C LEU A 133 28.12 -32.72 -7.34
N GLU A 134 27.78 -31.62 -6.68
CA GLU A 134 28.71 -30.51 -6.36
C GLU A 134 29.90 -31.01 -5.54
N ARG A 135 29.68 -31.86 -4.52
CA ARG A 135 30.76 -32.49 -3.75
C ARG A 135 31.61 -33.43 -4.61
N ALA A 136 31.00 -34.16 -5.53
CA ALA A 136 31.72 -35.04 -6.46
C ALA A 136 32.59 -34.24 -7.44
N ILE A 137 32.11 -33.10 -7.93
CA ILE A 137 32.84 -32.14 -8.76
C ILE A 137 34.02 -31.56 -7.98
N ASP A 138 33.82 -31.08 -6.75
CA ASP A 138 34.89 -30.54 -5.93
C ASP A 138 35.96 -31.58 -5.60
N HIS A 139 35.56 -32.83 -5.33
CA HIS A 139 36.50 -33.93 -5.15
C HIS A 139 37.35 -34.16 -6.42
N ARG A 140 36.72 -34.22 -7.60
CA ARG A 140 37.41 -34.40 -8.88
C ARG A 140 38.31 -33.22 -9.25
N ARG A 141 37.89 -31.98 -8.99
CA ARG A 141 38.73 -30.78 -9.16
C ARG A 141 40.02 -30.87 -8.34
N ASN A 142 39.93 -31.37 -7.10
CA ASN A 142 41.09 -31.62 -6.26
C ASN A 142 42.01 -32.73 -6.81
N LEU A 143 41.46 -33.78 -7.42
CA LEU A 143 42.24 -34.82 -8.09
C LEU A 143 42.93 -34.29 -9.35
N ALA A 144 42.23 -33.50 -10.17
CA ALA A 144 42.78 -32.88 -11.38
C ALA A 144 43.96 -31.95 -11.05
N ALA A 145 43.86 -31.17 -9.97
CA ALA A 145 44.92 -30.29 -9.49
C ALA A 145 46.19 -31.07 -9.07
N LYS A 146 46.05 -32.32 -8.63
CA LYS A 146 47.15 -33.20 -8.19
C LYS A 146 47.65 -34.16 -9.27
N ALA A 147 47.02 -34.19 -10.45
CA ALA A 147 47.35 -35.13 -11.52
C ALA A 147 48.74 -34.85 -12.11
N LYS A 148 49.57 -35.89 -12.21
CA LYS A 148 50.98 -35.80 -12.65
C LYS A 148 51.18 -35.82 -14.17
N ASN A 149 50.23 -36.37 -14.94
CA ASN A 149 50.31 -36.44 -16.40
C ASN A 149 49.11 -35.73 -17.05
N SER A 150 49.30 -35.27 -18.29
CA SER A 150 48.29 -34.53 -19.05
C SER A 150 47.07 -35.38 -19.39
N GLN A 151 47.28 -36.66 -19.74
CA GLN A 151 46.18 -37.56 -20.13
C GLN A 151 45.19 -37.81 -18.98
N ASN A 152 45.67 -38.13 -17.78
CA ASN A 152 44.79 -38.34 -16.61
C ASN A 152 44.09 -37.04 -16.22
N ARG A 153 44.79 -35.91 -16.29
CA ARG A 153 44.17 -34.60 -16.03
C ARG A 153 43.01 -34.32 -16.99
N ASN A 154 43.20 -34.60 -18.29
CA ASN A 154 42.17 -34.39 -19.30
C ASN A 154 40.95 -35.31 -19.08
N ASN A 155 41.17 -36.57 -18.69
CA ASN A 155 40.07 -37.48 -18.35
C ASN A 155 39.25 -36.97 -17.16
N ILE A 156 39.91 -36.53 -16.08
CA ILE A 156 39.22 -35.99 -14.90
C ILE A 156 38.46 -34.69 -15.25
N LEU A 157 39.02 -33.85 -16.13
CA LEU A 157 38.32 -32.65 -16.62
C LEU A 157 37.07 -33.00 -17.44
N GLN A 158 37.09 -34.09 -18.20
CA GLN A 158 35.90 -34.56 -18.90
C GLN A 158 34.84 -35.05 -17.91
N GLU A 159 35.21 -35.87 -16.92
CA GLU A 159 34.27 -36.30 -15.87
C GLU A 159 33.67 -35.13 -15.07
N ILE A 160 34.44 -34.05 -14.85
CA ILE A 160 33.92 -32.83 -14.20
C ILE A 160 32.83 -32.19 -15.08
N ARG A 161 33.06 -32.08 -16.39
CA ARG A 161 32.06 -31.53 -17.32
C ARG A 161 30.80 -32.38 -17.36
N ASP A 162 30.95 -33.70 -17.47
CA ASP A 162 29.82 -34.62 -17.50
C ASP A 162 28.97 -34.47 -16.21
N LEU A 163 29.61 -34.33 -15.04
CA LEU A 163 28.89 -34.07 -13.77
C LEU A 163 28.28 -32.67 -13.69
N GLU A 164 28.94 -31.66 -14.27
CA GLU A 164 28.41 -30.29 -14.35
C GLU A 164 27.16 -30.25 -15.23
N ASP A 165 27.13 -31.01 -16.33
CA ASP A 165 25.98 -31.16 -17.23
C ASP A 165 24.83 -31.95 -16.56
N GLU A 166 25.13 -32.86 -15.63
CA GLU A 166 24.13 -33.60 -14.84
C GLU A 166 23.54 -32.79 -13.66
N LEU A 167 24.07 -31.60 -13.34
CA LEU A 167 23.59 -30.81 -12.21
C LEU A 167 22.13 -30.38 -12.44
N PRO A 168 21.17 -30.85 -11.63
CA PRO A 168 19.78 -30.47 -11.82
C PRO A 168 19.60 -28.98 -11.49
N GLU A 169 18.73 -28.31 -12.25
CA GLU A 169 18.31 -26.94 -11.93
C GLU A 169 17.63 -26.91 -10.56
N LEU A 170 17.92 -25.88 -9.77
CA LEU A 170 17.33 -25.74 -8.45
C LEU A 170 15.85 -25.42 -8.58
N LEU A 171 15.02 -26.29 -8.01
CA LEU A 171 13.60 -26.04 -7.87
C LEU A 171 13.35 -25.13 -6.66
N SER A 172 12.90 -23.90 -6.91
CA SER A 172 12.50 -22.96 -5.87
C SER A 172 11.04 -23.19 -5.46
N ILE A 173 10.79 -23.26 -4.16
CA ILE A 173 9.43 -23.25 -3.62
C ILE A 173 8.82 -21.87 -3.94
N PRO A 174 7.65 -21.80 -4.60
CA PRO A 174 7.02 -20.53 -4.92
C PRO A 174 6.76 -19.68 -3.68
N ARG A 175 7.14 -18.41 -3.76
CA ARG A 175 7.00 -17.43 -2.69
C ARG A 175 6.55 -16.10 -3.26
N LEU A 176 5.51 -15.54 -2.68
CA LEU A 176 4.90 -14.26 -3.05
C LEU A 176 5.32 -13.13 -2.11
N LEU A 177 5.55 -13.45 -0.82
CA LEU A 177 5.75 -12.48 0.24
C LEU A 177 7.18 -12.50 0.80
N ALA A 178 7.79 -11.33 0.87
CA ALA A 178 9.02 -11.09 1.62
C ALA A 178 8.73 -10.25 2.87
N ASP A 179 9.41 -10.59 3.97
CA ASP A 179 9.32 -9.91 5.26
C ASP A 179 10.75 -9.57 5.73
N ASP A 180 10.94 -8.41 6.36
CA ASP A 180 12.22 -7.89 6.90
C ASP A 180 13.48 -8.25 6.08
N ILE A 181 13.56 -7.74 4.85
CA ILE A 181 14.57 -8.12 3.86
C ILE A 181 15.45 -6.93 3.45
N THR A 182 16.76 -7.15 3.32
CA THR A 182 17.68 -6.14 2.75
C THR A 182 17.53 -6.08 1.22
N PRO A 183 17.88 -4.94 0.57
CA PRO A 183 17.81 -4.84 -0.90
C PRO A 183 18.60 -5.95 -1.64
N GLU A 184 19.74 -6.39 -1.11
CA GLU A 184 20.56 -7.44 -1.71
C GLU A 184 19.88 -8.81 -1.62
N CYS A 185 19.33 -9.15 -0.44
CA CYS A 185 18.55 -10.37 -0.27
C CYS A 185 17.26 -10.34 -1.11
N LEU A 186 16.64 -9.16 -1.25
CA LEU A 186 15.46 -8.97 -2.10
C LEU A 186 15.79 -9.25 -3.56
N ALA A 187 16.94 -8.78 -4.07
CA ALA A 187 17.39 -9.07 -5.41
C ALA A 187 17.56 -10.59 -5.66
N MET A 188 18.14 -11.31 -4.69
CA MET A 188 18.29 -12.77 -4.76
C MET A 188 16.93 -13.47 -4.78
N LEU A 189 16.02 -13.04 -3.91
CA LEU A 189 14.70 -13.64 -3.83
C LEU A 189 13.87 -13.36 -5.09
N MET A 190 13.96 -12.14 -5.63
CA MET A 190 13.33 -11.80 -6.91
C MET A 190 13.88 -12.68 -8.04
N GLU A 191 15.19 -12.84 -8.18
CA GLU A 191 15.79 -13.74 -9.19
C GLU A 191 15.20 -15.16 -9.12
N GLN A 192 15.06 -15.70 -7.91
CA GLN A 192 14.49 -17.04 -7.69
C GLN A 192 12.98 -17.13 -7.96
N GLN A 193 12.25 -16.02 -7.86
CA GLN A 193 10.80 -15.97 -7.90
C GLN A 193 10.29 -15.31 -9.19
N GLY A 194 11.07 -15.43 -10.27
CA GLY A 194 10.71 -14.85 -11.56
C GLY A 194 10.63 -13.33 -11.53
N GLU A 195 11.61 -12.68 -10.90
CA GLU A 195 11.77 -11.23 -10.78
C GLU A 195 10.57 -10.52 -10.14
N CYS A 196 9.77 -11.22 -9.35
CA CYS A 196 8.49 -10.73 -8.85
C CYS A 196 8.37 -10.99 -7.36
N MET A 197 8.10 -9.97 -6.55
CA MET A 197 7.99 -10.12 -5.09
C MET A 197 7.03 -9.09 -4.50
N SER A 198 6.51 -9.34 -3.30
CA SER A 198 5.64 -8.40 -2.58
C SER A 198 6.01 -8.31 -1.12
N ILE A 199 5.82 -7.12 -0.52
CA ILE A 199 6.02 -6.88 0.91
C ILE A 199 4.75 -6.27 1.46
N ILE A 200 4.07 -6.98 2.37
CA ILE A 200 2.81 -6.52 2.99
C ILE A 200 2.98 -6.54 4.52
N GLU A 201 3.18 -5.37 5.11
CA GLU A 201 3.67 -5.23 6.49
C GLU A 201 2.84 -4.24 7.33
N ALA A 202 2.72 -4.51 8.63
CA ALA A 202 2.03 -3.65 9.59
C ALA A 202 2.98 -2.70 10.37
N GLU A 203 4.25 -2.70 9.99
CA GLU A 203 5.32 -1.95 10.66
C GLU A 203 6.20 -1.20 9.68
N GLY A 204 6.85 -0.15 10.20
CA GLY A 204 7.73 0.73 9.43
C GLY A 204 9.19 0.30 9.36
N GLY A 205 9.59 -0.75 10.09
CA GLY A 205 10.99 -1.17 10.21
C GLY A 205 11.67 -1.47 8.86
N LEU A 206 10.88 -1.92 7.88
CA LEU A 206 11.32 -2.11 6.49
C LEU A 206 12.02 -0.88 5.91
N PHE A 207 11.51 0.32 6.18
CA PHE A 207 12.09 1.54 5.63
C PHE A 207 13.46 1.85 6.23
N ASP A 208 13.70 1.48 7.49
CA ASP A 208 15.02 1.62 8.08
C ASP A 208 16.03 0.64 7.43
N THR A 209 15.58 -0.58 7.11
CA THR A 209 16.38 -1.57 6.38
C THR A 209 16.71 -1.07 4.96
N PHE A 210 15.74 -0.50 4.25
CA PHE A 210 15.95 0.12 2.93
C PHE A 210 16.85 1.35 2.98
N ALA A 211 16.76 2.14 4.05
CA ALA A 211 17.65 3.28 4.29
C ALA A 211 19.09 2.86 4.66
N GLY A 212 19.39 1.57 4.73
CA GLY A 212 20.75 1.08 4.95
C GLY A 212 21.12 0.91 6.42
N ARG A 213 20.16 0.73 7.34
CA ARG A 213 20.47 0.39 8.75
C ARG A 213 21.51 -0.73 8.88
N TYR A 214 21.53 -1.68 7.95
CA TYR A 214 22.44 -2.81 7.93
C TYR A 214 23.52 -2.74 6.83
N SER A 215 23.56 -1.68 6.01
CA SER A 215 24.52 -1.53 4.90
C SER A 215 25.13 -0.13 4.86
N LYS A 216 26.45 -0.04 4.66
CA LYS A 216 27.15 1.25 4.54
C LYS A 216 26.76 2.05 3.27
N MET A 217 26.18 1.39 2.27
CA MET A 217 25.68 2.02 1.05
C MET A 217 24.29 1.43 0.72
N PRO A 218 23.19 2.09 1.12
CA PRO A 218 21.85 1.65 0.77
C PRO A 218 21.64 1.69 -0.74
N ASN A 219 21.29 0.56 -1.36
CA ASN A 219 20.93 0.52 -2.78
C ASN A 219 19.41 0.51 -2.96
N LEU A 220 18.82 1.71 -3.00
CA LEU A 220 17.40 1.90 -3.32
C LEU A 220 17.08 1.69 -4.80
N ASP A 221 18.07 1.57 -5.68
CA ASP A 221 17.89 1.49 -7.12
C ASP A 221 16.98 0.33 -7.53
N LEU A 222 17.17 -0.85 -6.93
CA LEU A 222 16.30 -2.01 -7.16
C LEU A 222 14.84 -1.69 -6.89
N ILE A 223 14.56 -1.11 -5.73
CA ILE A 223 13.19 -0.78 -5.29
C ILE A 223 12.61 0.27 -6.23
N LEU A 224 13.36 1.34 -6.52
CA LEU A 224 12.90 2.43 -7.39
C LEU A 224 12.61 1.96 -8.82
N LYS A 225 13.41 1.04 -9.36
CA LYS A 225 13.25 0.44 -10.70
C LYS A 225 12.14 -0.61 -10.75
N ALA A 226 11.99 -1.39 -9.68
CA ALA A 226 10.95 -2.42 -9.59
C ALA A 226 9.53 -1.84 -9.56
N PHE A 227 9.38 -0.54 -9.29
CA PHE A 227 8.11 0.17 -9.44
C PHE A 227 7.65 0.24 -10.91
N SER A 228 8.57 0.39 -11.85
CA SER A 228 8.30 0.56 -13.28
C SER A 228 8.66 -0.67 -14.13
N GLY A 229 9.20 -1.73 -13.52
CA GLY A 229 9.68 -2.89 -14.27
C GLY A 229 11.02 -2.68 -14.97
N GLU A 230 11.81 -1.68 -14.56
CA GLU A 230 13.07 -1.32 -15.24
C GLU A 230 14.18 -2.33 -14.93
N PRO A 231 14.99 -2.74 -15.93
CA PRO A 231 16.12 -3.64 -15.71
C PRO A 231 17.09 -3.13 -14.65
N CYS A 232 17.48 -4.02 -13.74
CA CYS A 232 18.38 -3.71 -12.63
C CYS A 232 19.51 -4.75 -12.55
N ARG A 233 20.71 -4.27 -12.23
CA ARG A 233 21.86 -5.14 -11.91
C ARG A 233 22.29 -4.87 -10.48
N VAL A 234 22.41 -5.94 -9.70
CA VAL A 234 22.84 -5.87 -8.30
C VAL A 234 24.13 -6.65 -8.15
N ASP A 235 25.22 -5.93 -7.89
CA ASP A 235 26.54 -6.53 -7.71
C ASP A 235 26.60 -7.33 -6.40
N ARG A 236 27.21 -8.52 -6.47
CA ARG A 236 27.53 -9.37 -5.31
C ARG A 236 29.03 -9.32 -5.03
N LYS A 237 29.41 -9.81 -3.84
CA LYS A 237 30.82 -10.04 -3.50
C LYS A 237 31.43 -11.03 -4.50
N HIS A 238 32.73 -10.88 -4.77
CA HIS A 238 33.51 -11.74 -5.68
C HIS A 238 33.17 -11.63 -7.19
N GLY A 239 32.59 -10.51 -7.65
CA GLY A 239 32.43 -10.21 -9.08
C GLY A 239 31.25 -10.92 -9.76
N GLN A 240 30.39 -11.60 -9.01
CA GLN A 240 29.09 -12.08 -9.48
C GLN A 240 28.07 -10.94 -9.42
N TYR A 241 27.05 -10.97 -10.28
CA TYR A 241 25.95 -10.01 -10.22
C TYR A 241 24.62 -10.71 -10.46
N ILE A 242 23.54 -10.12 -9.96
CA ILE A 242 22.15 -10.50 -10.25
C ILE A 242 21.65 -9.58 -11.35
N GLY A 243 21.24 -10.13 -12.48
CA GLY A 243 20.61 -9.39 -13.57
C GLY A 243 19.11 -9.60 -13.58
N LEU A 244 18.33 -8.61 -13.16
CA LEU A 244 16.88 -8.61 -13.25
C LEU A 244 16.45 -7.82 -14.49
N LYS A 245 15.72 -8.44 -15.40
CA LYS A 245 15.23 -7.84 -16.65
C LYS A 245 13.96 -7.03 -16.43
N HIS A 246 12.97 -7.62 -15.75
CA HIS A 246 11.67 -6.99 -15.50
C HIS A 246 11.25 -7.15 -14.03
N PRO A 247 12.01 -6.57 -13.08
CA PRO A 247 11.71 -6.66 -11.66
C PRO A 247 10.37 -5.97 -11.34
N LEU A 248 9.45 -6.66 -10.67
CA LEU A 248 8.20 -6.08 -10.18
C LEU A 248 8.07 -6.29 -8.67
N LEU A 249 7.85 -5.18 -7.96
CA LEU A 249 7.69 -5.19 -6.50
C LEU A 249 6.36 -4.54 -6.14
N THR A 250 5.57 -5.19 -5.28
CA THR A 250 4.48 -4.54 -4.55
C THR A 250 4.93 -4.23 -3.14
N ILE A 251 4.65 -3.02 -2.66
CA ILE A 251 4.91 -2.63 -1.27
C ILE A 251 3.59 -2.15 -0.67
N CYS A 252 3.14 -2.77 0.41
CA CYS A 252 1.98 -2.31 1.16
C CYS A 252 2.34 -2.23 2.64
N VAL A 253 2.43 -1.01 3.17
CA VAL A 253 2.88 -0.80 4.55
C VAL A 253 1.85 0.01 5.35
N THR A 254 1.36 -0.61 6.42
CA THR A 254 0.44 0.02 7.37
C THR A 254 1.21 0.51 8.60
N THR A 255 1.84 1.68 8.50
CA THR A 255 2.79 2.17 9.51
C THR A 255 2.20 3.22 10.47
N GLN A 256 3.01 3.76 11.36
CA GLN A 256 2.67 4.91 12.21
C GLN A 256 2.96 6.24 11.47
N PRO A 257 2.24 7.33 11.76
CA PRO A 257 2.50 8.63 11.15
C PRO A 257 3.94 9.13 11.32
N ASP A 258 4.58 8.84 12.46
CA ASP A 258 5.94 9.29 12.70
C ASP A 258 6.98 8.60 11.80
N VAL A 259 6.69 7.38 11.31
CA VAL A 259 7.52 6.72 10.29
C VAL A 259 7.46 7.47 8.97
N LEU A 260 6.27 7.90 8.55
CA LEU A 260 6.09 8.70 7.34
C LEU A 260 6.90 10.00 7.40
N ARG A 261 6.85 10.70 8.53
CA ARG A 261 7.65 11.91 8.78
C ARG A 261 9.14 11.61 8.78
N GLY A 262 9.56 10.51 9.41
CA GLY A 262 10.94 10.04 9.39
C GLY A 262 11.45 9.78 7.97
N MET A 263 10.62 9.17 7.11
CA MET A 263 10.96 8.94 5.71
C MET A 263 11.13 10.25 4.93
N ALA A 264 10.28 11.26 5.19
CA ALA A 264 10.39 12.57 4.55
C ALA A 264 11.63 13.37 4.97
N MET A 265 12.11 13.15 6.19
CA MET A 265 13.35 13.73 6.70
C MET A 265 14.61 13.01 6.19
N ASN A 266 14.48 11.83 5.58
CA ASN A 266 15.60 11.08 5.01
C ASN A 266 15.96 11.61 3.60
N PRO A 267 17.16 12.17 3.38
CA PRO A 267 17.57 12.71 2.09
C PRO A 267 17.55 11.68 0.95
N GLU A 268 17.84 10.40 1.24
CA GLU A 268 17.85 9.34 0.22
C GLU A 268 16.43 9.06 -0.32
N PHE A 269 15.43 9.06 0.56
CA PHE A 269 14.04 8.85 0.15
C PHE A 269 13.44 10.07 -0.55
N ARG A 270 13.75 11.26 -0.06
CA ARG A 270 13.27 12.51 -0.64
C ARG A 270 13.93 12.80 -1.99
N GLY A 271 15.24 12.66 -2.09
CA GLY A 271 16.02 13.03 -3.27
C GLY A 271 15.86 12.08 -4.47
N ARG A 272 15.47 10.83 -4.24
CA ARG A 272 15.36 9.79 -5.30
C ARG A 272 13.92 9.46 -5.71
N GLY A 273 12.94 10.23 -5.22
CA GLY A 273 11.53 10.06 -5.57
C GLY A 273 10.90 8.76 -5.02
N PHE A 274 11.40 8.24 -3.90
CA PHE A 274 10.82 7.04 -3.28
C PHE A 274 9.39 7.30 -2.80
N LEU A 275 9.18 8.41 -2.09
CA LEU A 275 7.87 8.84 -1.59
C LEU A 275 6.87 9.09 -2.73
N ALA A 276 7.34 9.61 -3.86
CA ALA A 276 6.52 9.88 -5.04
C ALA A 276 5.83 8.63 -5.63
N ARG A 277 6.28 7.41 -5.28
CA ARG A 277 5.71 6.16 -5.78
C ARG A 277 4.53 5.64 -4.95
N PHE A 278 4.33 6.13 -3.72
CA PHE A 278 3.29 5.61 -2.83
C PHE A 278 1.92 6.24 -3.08
N LEU A 279 0.86 5.43 -3.07
CA LEU A 279 -0.50 5.89 -2.84
C LEU A 279 -0.79 5.90 -1.35
N TYR A 280 -1.36 7.01 -0.86
CA TYR A 280 -1.58 7.24 0.56
C TYR A 280 -3.03 7.00 0.97
N PHE A 281 -3.23 6.22 2.03
CA PHE A 281 -4.55 5.85 2.56
C PHE A 281 -4.67 6.32 4.00
N PHE A 282 -5.29 7.49 4.21
CA PHE A 282 -5.55 8.05 5.53
C PHE A 282 -6.99 7.79 5.93
N GLY A 283 -7.20 7.03 7.01
CA GLY A 283 -8.50 6.77 7.59
C GLY A 283 -8.65 7.39 8.98
N GLN A 284 -9.87 7.79 9.35
CA GLN A 284 -10.12 8.34 10.68
C GLN A 284 -10.03 7.23 11.74
N SER A 285 -9.17 7.44 12.73
CA SER A 285 -8.99 6.56 13.90
C SER A 285 -10.33 6.13 14.52
N ARG A 286 -10.52 4.82 14.71
CA ARG A 286 -11.71 4.25 15.39
C ARG A 286 -11.49 4.04 16.88
N LEU A 287 -10.29 4.31 17.41
CA LEU A 287 -10.00 4.25 18.84
C LEU A 287 -10.96 5.14 19.64
N GLY A 288 -11.55 4.58 20.70
CA GLY A 288 -12.53 5.25 21.55
C GLY A 288 -13.99 5.14 21.07
N PHE A 289 -14.23 4.65 19.86
CA PHE A 289 -15.57 4.48 19.28
C PHE A 289 -15.94 3.02 19.02
N ARG A 290 -15.08 2.08 19.45
CA ARG A 290 -15.27 0.65 19.23
C ARG A 290 -16.30 0.06 20.20
N ILE A 291 -17.11 -0.85 19.70
CA ILE A 291 -18.04 -1.70 20.45
C ILE A 291 -17.37 -3.02 20.84
N ALA A 292 -17.85 -3.66 21.92
CA ALA A 292 -17.24 -4.89 22.44
C ALA A 292 -17.44 -6.09 21.51
N GLU A 293 -18.62 -6.18 20.87
CA GLU A 293 -19.03 -7.29 20.02
C GLU A 293 -19.35 -6.78 18.61
N PRO A 294 -18.34 -6.60 17.75
CA PRO A 294 -18.57 -6.22 16.37
C PRO A 294 -19.19 -7.38 15.56
N PRO A 295 -19.87 -7.07 14.44
CA PRO A 295 -20.30 -8.10 13.50
C PRO A 295 -19.10 -8.90 12.98
N LYS A 296 -19.32 -10.14 12.58
CA LYS A 296 -18.32 -10.95 11.87
C LYS A 296 -18.43 -10.71 10.37
N VAL A 297 -17.34 -10.92 9.66
CA VAL A 297 -17.40 -11.03 8.19
C VAL A 297 -18.27 -12.24 7.83
N SER A 298 -19.19 -12.05 6.91
CA SER A 298 -20.02 -13.08 6.33
C SER A 298 -19.14 -14.10 5.60
N LEU A 299 -19.43 -15.39 5.82
CA LEU A 299 -18.72 -16.47 5.13
C LEU A 299 -18.86 -16.36 3.60
N GLN A 300 -19.98 -15.83 3.10
CA GLN A 300 -20.21 -15.66 1.67
C GLN A 300 -19.28 -14.59 1.08
N VAL A 301 -19.19 -13.43 1.74
CA VAL A 301 -18.37 -12.30 1.31
C VAL A 301 -16.89 -12.65 1.42
N GLU A 302 -16.47 -13.27 2.52
CA GLU A 302 -15.10 -13.73 2.69
C GLU A 302 -14.73 -14.75 1.61
N ARG A 303 -15.59 -15.75 1.36
CA ARG A 303 -15.35 -16.78 0.35
C ARG A 303 -15.25 -16.18 -1.06
N ALA A 304 -16.13 -15.25 -1.42
CA ALA A 304 -16.11 -14.60 -2.73
C ALA A 304 -14.77 -13.88 -2.99
N PHE A 305 -14.22 -13.20 -1.98
CA PHE A 305 -12.92 -12.55 -2.09
C PHE A 305 -11.78 -13.57 -2.20
N LEU A 306 -11.77 -14.62 -1.36
CA LEU A 306 -10.71 -15.65 -1.42
C LEU A 306 -10.70 -16.40 -2.74
N GLU A 307 -11.85 -16.88 -3.21
CA GLU A 307 -11.98 -17.58 -4.50
C GLU A 307 -11.51 -16.68 -5.64
N ARG A 308 -11.70 -15.37 -5.53
CA ARG A 308 -11.19 -14.42 -6.50
C ARG A 308 -9.67 -14.31 -6.50
N VAL A 309 -9.04 -14.24 -5.33
CA VAL A 309 -7.58 -14.20 -5.19
C VAL A 309 -6.97 -15.52 -5.68
N GLU A 310 -7.56 -16.66 -5.35
CA GLU A 310 -7.14 -17.99 -5.82
C GLU A 310 -7.26 -18.12 -7.35
N LEU A 311 -8.36 -17.65 -7.93
CA LEU A 311 -8.52 -17.60 -9.39
C LEU A 311 -7.39 -16.81 -10.04
N LEU A 312 -7.05 -15.62 -9.52
CA LEU A 312 -5.98 -14.79 -10.08
C LEU A 312 -4.60 -15.46 -9.96
N LEU A 313 -4.34 -16.18 -8.85
CA LEU A 313 -3.11 -16.95 -8.67
C LEU A 313 -3.00 -18.15 -9.62
N SER A 314 -4.13 -18.72 -10.04
CA SER A 314 -4.17 -19.87 -10.96
C SER A 314 -3.71 -19.54 -12.38
N PHE A 315 -3.72 -18.27 -12.78
CA PHE A 315 -3.17 -17.86 -14.06
C PHE A 315 -1.66 -18.08 -14.09
N LYS A 316 -1.19 -18.74 -15.15
CA LYS A 316 0.24 -18.99 -15.37
C LYS A 316 0.98 -17.67 -15.53
N THR A 317 2.10 -17.53 -14.83
CA THR A 317 3.14 -16.57 -15.21
C THR A 317 3.85 -17.17 -16.42
N ASN A 318 3.68 -16.60 -17.62
CA ASN A 318 4.39 -17.08 -18.81
C ASN A 318 5.90 -17.04 -18.57
N SER A 319 6.52 -18.20 -18.34
CA SER A 319 7.96 -18.34 -18.13
C SER A 319 8.73 -18.29 -19.46
N GLU A 320 8.08 -18.63 -20.57
CA GLU A 320 8.71 -18.73 -21.90
C GLU A 320 8.58 -17.46 -22.75
N ILE A 321 7.61 -16.59 -22.46
CA ILE A 321 7.44 -15.30 -23.15
C ILE A 321 8.06 -14.23 -22.28
N THR A 322 9.32 -13.94 -22.54
CA THR A 322 10.18 -12.99 -21.82
C THR A 322 9.74 -11.53 -21.86
N ASP A 323 8.49 -11.20 -22.23
CA ASP A 323 8.12 -9.80 -22.46
C ASP A 323 6.71 -9.37 -22.03
N HIS A 324 5.66 -10.19 -22.10
CA HIS A 324 4.30 -9.63 -21.92
C HIS A 324 3.42 -10.43 -20.96
N SER A 325 3.26 -9.88 -19.75
CA SER A 325 2.03 -10.04 -18.96
C SER A 325 0.80 -9.78 -19.83
N GLN A 326 -0.31 -10.50 -19.60
CA GLN A 326 -1.51 -10.36 -20.41
C GLN A 326 -2.02 -8.90 -20.38
N PRO A 327 -2.04 -8.20 -21.53
CA PRO A 327 -2.42 -6.79 -21.55
C PRO A 327 -3.94 -6.64 -21.44
N LEU A 328 -4.36 -5.82 -20.49
CA LEU A 328 -5.72 -5.32 -20.35
C LEU A 328 -5.83 -4.02 -21.14
N LEU A 329 -6.66 -4.00 -22.17
CA LEU A 329 -6.84 -2.88 -23.08
C LEU A 329 -7.97 -1.98 -22.58
N LEU A 330 -7.79 -0.66 -22.64
CA LEU A 330 -8.91 0.25 -22.42
C LEU A 330 -9.88 0.24 -23.62
N SER A 331 -11.19 0.23 -23.34
CA SER A 331 -12.17 0.64 -24.36
C SER A 331 -11.94 2.10 -24.78
N ALA A 332 -12.50 2.53 -25.91
CA ALA A 332 -12.35 3.91 -26.37
C ALA A 332 -12.91 4.90 -25.33
N GLU A 333 -14.05 4.56 -24.73
CA GLU A 333 -14.73 5.31 -23.70
C GLU A 333 -13.95 5.32 -22.38
N ALA A 334 -13.33 4.19 -22.01
CA ALA A 334 -12.44 4.12 -20.86
C ALA A 334 -11.18 4.97 -21.05
N TYR A 335 -10.59 4.94 -22.25
CA TYR A 335 -9.45 5.79 -22.59
C TYR A 335 -9.79 7.28 -22.49
N GLU A 336 -10.95 7.72 -22.98
CA GLU A 336 -11.37 9.11 -22.84
C GLU A 336 -11.59 9.51 -21.37
N SER A 337 -12.12 8.62 -20.53
CA SER A 337 -12.20 8.84 -19.08
C SER A 337 -10.81 9.00 -18.43
N TRP A 338 -9.86 8.13 -18.77
CA TRP A 338 -8.48 8.24 -18.28
C TRP A 338 -7.80 9.53 -18.74
N LYS A 339 -7.93 9.86 -20.03
CA LYS A 339 -7.38 11.08 -20.63
C LYS A 339 -7.96 12.33 -19.99
N GLY A 340 -9.26 12.35 -19.69
CA GLY A 340 -9.89 13.43 -18.93
C GLY A 340 -9.27 13.61 -17.53
N PHE A 341 -9.01 12.50 -16.83
CA PHE A 341 -8.29 12.54 -15.55
C PHE A 341 -6.84 13.02 -15.70
N PHE A 342 -6.10 12.53 -16.70
CA PHE A 342 -4.74 12.98 -17.01
C PHE A 342 -4.68 14.50 -17.21
N LEU A 343 -5.59 15.05 -18.05
CA LEU A 343 -5.65 16.49 -18.31
C LEU A 343 -6.02 17.33 -17.08
N LEU A 344 -6.85 16.78 -16.18
CA LEU A 344 -7.16 17.41 -14.89
C LEU A 344 -5.90 17.52 -14.03
N ILE A 345 -5.11 16.45 -13.91
CA ILE A 345 -3.87 16.46 -13.14
C ILE A 345 -2.85 17.44 -13.76
N GLU A 346 -2.66 17.42 -15.08
CA GLU A 346 -1.78 18.38 -15.78
C GLU A 346 -2.19 19.84 -15.55
N ALA A 347 -3.49 20.11 -15.45
CA ALA A 347 -3.98 21.45 -15.12
C ALA A 347 -3.63 21.87 -13.68
N GLU A 348 -3.70 20.94 -12.72
CA GLU A 348 -3.38 21.18 -11.31
C GLU A 348 -1.87 21.19 -11.00
N LEU A 349 -1.03 20.72 -11.91
CA LEU A 349 0.43 20.80 -11.85
C LEU A 349 1.00 22.17 -12.24
N ARG A 350 0.19 23.05 -12.86
CA ARG A 350 0.65 24.36 -13.33
C ARG A 350 1.07 25.29 -12.18
N PRO A 351 1.93 26.30 -12.42
CA PRO A 351 2.31 27.28 -11.40
C PRO A 351 1.09 27.94 -10.74
N GLY A 352 1.10 28.04 -9.41
CA GLY A 352 0.03 28.58 -8.59
C GLY A 352 -1.17 27.65 -8.35
N LYS A 353 -1.09 26.38 -8.74
CA LYS A 353 -2.16 25.37 -8.55
C LYS A 353 -1.86 24.41 -7.41
N SER A 354 -2.84 23.58 -7.08
CA SER A 354 -2.83 22.79 -5.84
C SER A 354 -1.72 21.73 -5.77
N LEU A 355 -1.24 21.24 -6.91
CA LEU A 355 -0.24 20.16 -6.99
C LEU A 355 1.17 20.63 -7.40
N GLU A 356 1.40 21.94 -7.55
CA GLU A 356 2.70 22.52 -7.93
C GLU A 356 3.85 22.03 -7.04
N ASN A 357 3.60 21.89 -5.73
CA ASN A 357 4.63 21.54 -4.74
C ASN A 357 4.87 20.03 -4.59
N MET A 358 4.21 19.19 -5.40
CA MET A 358 4.32 17.72 -5.37
C MET A 358 4.29 17.12 -6.77
N THR A 359 4.92 17.82 -7.71
CA THR A 359 4.94 17.46 -9.14
C THR A 359 5.52 16.07 -9.38
N ASP A 360 6.48 15.64 -8.57
CA ASP A 360 7.11 14.32 -8.62
C ASP A 360 6.12 13.17 -8.35
N TRP A 361 5.21 13.36 -7.39
CA TRP A 361 4.13 12.43 -7.07
C TRP A 361 2.96 12.60 -8.04
N ALA A 362 2.46 13.83 -8.21
CA ALA A 362 1.28 14.13 -9.00
C ALA A 362 1.44 13.68 -10.47
N GLY A 363 2.62 13.83 -11.07
CA GLY A 363 2.90 13.33 -12.42
C GLY A 363 2.82 11.80 -12.59
N LYS A 364 2.87 11.02 -11.49
CA LYS A 364 2.75 9.54 -11.52
C LYS A 364 1.32 9.05 -11.31
N VAL A 365 0.44 9.90 -10.78
CA VAL A 365 -0.93 9.50 -10.42
C VAL A 365 -1.74 8.99 -11.61
N PRO A 366 -1.66 9.55 -12.83
CA PRO A 366 -2.38 8.99 -13.97
C PRO A 366 -2.01 7.54 -14.29
N GLY A 367 -0.73 7.18 -14.18
CA GLY A 367 -0.27 5.79 -14.31
C GLY A 367 -0.80 4.92 -13.18
N GLN A 368 -0.71 5.38 -11.94
CA GLN A 368 -1.24 4.67 -10.77
C GLN A 368 -2.76 4.42 -10.85
N VAL A 369 -3.52 5.37 -11.39
CA VAL A 369 -4.97 5.22 -11.63
C VAL A 369 -5.24 4.17 -12.70
N ALA A 370 -4.41 4.09 -13.74
CA ALA A 370 -4.49 2.99 -14.71
C ALA A 370 -4.23 1.64 -14.02
N ARG A 371 -3.22 1.55 -13.15
CA ARG A 371 -2.95 0.32 -12.37
C ARG A 371 -4.14 -0.08 -11.50
N LEU A 372 -4.73 0.89 -10.77
CA LEU A 372 -5.94 0.68 -9.99
C LEU A 372 -7.10 0.19 -10.87
N ALA A 373 -7.31 0.77 -12.05
CA ALA A 373 -8.35 0.32 -12.98
C ALA A 373 -8.15 -1.15 -13.40
N GLY A 374 -6.91 -1.55 -13.67
CA GLY A 374 -6.57 -2.95 -13.92
C GLY A 374 -6.94 -3.86 -12.76
N LEU A 375 -6.62 -3.47 -11.52
CA LEU A 375 -6.99 -4.25 -10.32
C LEU A 375 -8.51 -4.30 -10.10
N LEU A 376 -9.22 -3.19 -10.32
CA LEU A 376 -10.68 -3.14 -10.20
C LEU A 376 -11.35 -4.04 -11.26
N HIS A 377 -10.85 -4.02 -12.49
CA HIS A 377 -11.30 -4.93 -13.55
C HIS A 377 -11.10 -6.39 -13.13
N LEU A 378 -9.89 -6.72 -12.68
CA LEU A 378 -9.50 -8.06 -12.25
C LEU A 378 -10.27 -8.57 -11.04
N VAL A 379 -10.88 -7.73 -10.21
CA VAL A 379 -11.73 -8.18 -9.09
C VAL A 379 -13.23 -8.23 -9.46
N SER A 380 -13.63 -7.54 -10.53
CA SER A 380 -15.05 -7.40 -10.93
C SER A 380 -15.61 -8.52 -11.83
N SER A 381 -14.81 -9.03 -12.77
CA SER A 381 -15.35 -9.79 -13.91
C SER A 381 -15.41 -11.31 -13.67
N VAL A 382 -16.58 -11.96 -13.75
CA VAL A 382 -16.69 -13.44 -13.59
C VAL A 382 -15.72 -14.20 -14.51
N LYS A 383 -15.50 -13.68 -15.72
CA LYS A 383 -14.41 -14.06 -16.62
C LYS A 383 -13.51 -12.84 -16.83
N ILE A 384 -12.20 -13.03 -16.81
CA ILE A 384 -11.25 -11.93 -17.05
C ILE A 384 -11.22 -11.66 -18.55
N GLU A 385 -11.96 -10.64 -18.98
CA GLU A 385 -11.93 -10.14 -20.35
C GLU A 385 -10.68 -9.29 -20.56
N SER A 386 -10.18 -9.20 -21.79
CA SER A 386 -9.03 -8.35 -22.10
C SER A 386 -9.37 -6.86 -22.10
N ARG A 387 -10.64 -6.48 -22.24
CA ARG A 387 -11.07 -5.09 -22.38
C ARG A 387 -11.62 -4.53 -21.06
N ILE A 388 -11.13 -3.36 -20.66
CA ILE A 388 -11.61 -2.60 -19.49
C ILE A 388 -12.64 -1.58 -19.97
N GLU A 389 -13.84 -1.68 -19.41
CA GLU A 389 -14.96 -0.80 -19.75
C GLU A 389 -14.94 0.54 -19.01
N GLN A 390 -15.71 1.50 -19.53
CA GLN A 390 -15.74 2.88 -19.03
C GLN A 390 -16.10 2.96 -17.55
N SER A 391 -17.04 2.13 -17.09
CA SER A 391 -17.52 2.12 -15.69
C SER A 391 -16.40 1.84 -14.69
N VAL A 392 -15.53 0.87 -15.01
CA VAL A 392 -14.36 0.52 -14.19
C VAL A 392 -13.37 1.69 -14.17
N MET A 393 -13.15 2.32 -15.32
CA MET A 393 -12.24 3.46 -15.40
C MET A 393 -12.76 4.69 -14.66
N LEU A 394 -14.06 4.95 -14.71
CA LEU A 394 -14.70 6.02 -13.94
C LEU A 394 -14.49 5.79 -12.43
N ALA A 395 -14.74 4.58 -11.93
CA ALA A 395 -14.48 4.22 -10.54
C ALA A 395 -13.00 4.44 -10.15
N ALA A 396 -12.07 4.03 -11.01
CA ALA A 396 -10.63 4.23 -10.78
C ALA A 396 -10.24 5.72 -10.75
N THR A 397 -10.76 6.54 -11.67
CA THR A 397 -10.49 7.98 -11.68
C THR A 397 -11.13 8.71 -10.50
N GLU A 398 -12.30 8.27 -10.03
CA GLU A 398 -12.95 8.80 -8.83
C GLU A 398 -12.14 8.47 -7.57
N LEU A 399 -11.65 7.23 -7.46
CA LEU A 399 -10.68 6.83 -6.44
C LEU A 399 -9.40 7.68 -6.52
N GLY A 400 -8.84 7.86 -7.72
CA GLY A 400 -7.68 8.71 -7.96
C GLY A 400 -7.86 10.14 -7.45
N LYS A 401 -8.99 10.78 -7.76
CA LYS A 401 -9.32 12.13 -7.27
C LYS A 401 -9.32 12.21 -5.75
N LYS A 402 -9.87 11.21 -5.05
CA LYS A 402 -9.82 11.19 -3.59
C LYS A 402 -8.43 10.93 -3.05
N LEU A 403 -7.66 10.04 -3.69
CA LEU A 403 -6.27 9.76 -3.30
C LEU A 403 -5.36 10.98 -3.47
N VAL A 404 -5.67 11.92 -4.37
CA VAL A 404 -5.00 13.23 -4.43
C VAL A 404 -5.18 14.01 -3.12
N SER A 405 -6.40 14.06 -2.56
CA SER A 405 -6.62 14.69 -1.25
C SER A 405 -5.87 13.98 -0.12
N HIS A 406 -5.74 12.66 -0.20
CA HIS A 406 -4.94 11.89 0.75
C HIS A 406 -3.45 12.21 0.65
N ALA A 407 -2.93 12.37 -0.57
CA ALA A 407 -1.54 12.75 -0.80
C ALA A 407 -1.27 14.19 -0.34
N LEU A 408 -2.15 15.15 -0.64
CA LEU A 408 -2.08 16.51 -0.09
C LEU A 408 -1.94 16.50 1.43
N TYR A 409 -2.76 15.69 2.10
CA TYR A 409 -2.64 15.48 3.54
C TYR A 409 -1.32 14.83 3.95
N ALA A 410 -0.86 13.82 3.22
CA ALA A 410 0.41 13.12 3.46
C ALA A 410 1.61 14.06 3.37
N PHE A 411 1.75 14.79 2.27
CA PHE A 411 2.87 15.70 2.01
C PHE A 411 2.86 16.89 2.97
N HIS A 412 1.68 17.35 3.38
CA HIS A 412 1.59 18.32 4.46
C HIS A 412 2.07 17.73 5.79
N ASP A 413 1.61 16.54 6.17
CA ASP A 413 2.08 15.88 7.42
C ASP A 413 3.58 15.62 7.42
N MET A 414 4.17 15.29 6.27
CA MET A 414 5.62 15.15 6.05
C MET A 414 6.37 16.47 6.20
N GLY A 415 5.77 17.59 5.77
CA GLY A 415 6.33 18.94 5.87
C GLY A 415 6.07 19.63 7.21
N CYS A 416 5.19 19.07 8.05
CA CYS A 416 4.84 19.63 9.36
C CYS A 416 6.06 19.63 10.29
N ASP A 417 6.49 20.82 10.69
CA ASP A 417 7.48 20.98 11.75
C ASP A 417 6.87 20.71 13.14
N ALA A 418 7.74 20.65 14.15
CA ALA A 418 7.34 20.37 15.53
C ALA A 418 6.39 21.44 16.13
N LEU A 419 6.35 22.63 15.52
CA LEU A 419 5.54 23.77 15.93
C LEU A 419 4.11 23.64 15.37
N THR A 420 3.98 23.34 14.08
CA THR A 420 2.69 23.08 13.41
C THR A 420 1.97 21.89 14.04
N SER A 421 2.71 20.81 14.34
CA SER A 421 2.18 19.64 15.06
C SER A 421 1.67 19.99 16.47
N CYS A 422 2.32 20.94 17.14
CA CYS A 422 1.89 21.44 18.45
C CYS A 422 0.61 22.28 18.36
N ALA A 423 0.56 23.21 17.39
CA ALA A 423 -0.62 24.03 17.11
C ALA A 423 -1.85 23.17 16.76
N GLN A 424 -1.69 22.17 15.90
CA GLN A 424 -2.76 21.23 15.54
C GLN A 424 -3.26 20.40 16.73
N ALA A 425 -2.36 19.96 17.61
CA ALA A 425 -2.75 19.24 18.82
C ALA A 425 -3.57 20.11 19.78
N ALA A 426 -3.19 21.39 19.94
CA ALA A 426 -3.96 22.36 20.71
C ALA A 426 -5.34 22.61 20.07
N LEU A 427 -5.40 22.81 18.75
CA LEU A 427 -6.66 23.00 18.02
C LEU A 427 -7.58 21.77 18.11
N LYS A 428 -7.03 20.56 18.02
CA LYS A 428 -7.79 19.31 18.20
C LYS A 428 -8.37 19.20 19.61
N TRP A 429 -7.59 19.55 20.63
CA TRP A 429 -8.08 19.59 22.02
C TRP A 429 -9.22 20.59 22.20
N ILE A 430 -9.11 21.78 21.59
CA ILE A 430 -10.16 22.82 21.59
C ILE A 430 -11.44 22.29 20.94
N LYS A 431 -11.34 21.73 19.73
CA LYS A 431 -12.48 21.19 18.97
C LYS A 431 -13.17 20.04 19.70
N ASN A 432 -12.40 19.04 20.14
CA ASN A 432 -12.97 17.83 20.76
C ASN A 432 -13.72 18.11 22.07
N ARG A 433 -13.41 19.22 22.75
CA ARG A 433 -14.04 19.60 24.01
C ARG A 433 -14.98 20.81 23.88
N ASN A 434 -15.22 21.27 22.66
CA ASN A 434 -16.03 22.45 22.36
C ASN A 434 -15.64 23.67 23.24
N ILE A 435 -14.34 23.93 23.36
CA ILE A 435 -13.79 24.96 24.25
C ILE A 435 -13.92 26.34 23.59
N GLU A 436 -14.61 27.27 24.26
CA GLU A 436 -14.76 28.66 23.78
C GLU A 436 -13.69 29.60 24.35
N GLN A 437 -13.16 29.28 25.53
CA GLN A 437 -12.09 30.03 26.19
C GLN A 437 -11.25 29.09 27.06
N PHE A 438 -9.94 29.32 27.11
CA PHE A 438 -9.03 28.56 27.97
C PHE A 438 -7.85 29.39 28.45
N THR A 439 -7.10 28.89 29.43
CA THR A 439 -5.81 29.43 29.85
C THR A 439 -4.64 28.64 29.28
N PHE A 440 -3.49 29.28 29.09
CA PHE A 440 -2.24 28.62 28.66
C PHE A 440 -1.96 27.34 29.46
N ARG A 441 -2.17 27.39 30.79
CA ARG A 441 -1.91 26.28 31.70
C ARG A 441 -2.83 25.08 31.44
N GLU A 442 -4.10 25.32 31.10
CA GLU A 442 -5.04 24.26 30.77
C GLU A 442 -4.68 23.56 29.46
N CYS A 443 -4.33 24.34 28.43
CA CYS A 443 -3.86 23.82 27.17
C CYS A 443 -2.56 23.02 27.37
N HIS A 444 -1.55 23.60 28.01
CA HIS A 444 -0.27 22.93 28.27
C HIS A 444 -0.47 21.64 29.04
N ARG A 445 -1.31 21.62 30.09
CA ARG A 445 -1.62 20.39 30.83
C ARG A 445 -2.29 19.33 29.95
N ALA A 446 -3.20 19.73 29.07
CA ALA A 446 -3.94 18.81 28.21
C ALA A 446 -3.06 18.15 27.14
N ILE A 447 -2.08 18.88 26.59
CA ILE A 447 -1.19 18.35 25.53
C ILE A 447 0.21 17.96 26.04
N ARG A 448 0.49 18.11 27.35
CA ARG A 448 1.82 17.88 27.97
C ARG A 448 2.41 16.52 27.69
N GLY A 449 1.55 15.49 27.60
CA GLY A 449 1.98 14.12 27.33
C GLY A 449 2.71 13.97 26.00
N ARG A 450 2.37 14.78 24.99
CA ARG A 450 3.04 14.82 23.69
C ARG A 450 4.04 15.98 23.58
N PHE A 451 3.75 17.11 24.22
CA PHE A 451 4.56 18.33 24.16
C PHE A 451 4.95 18.82 25.56
N PRO A 452 6.03 18.27 26.17
CA PRO A 452 6.38 18.58 27.54
C PRO A 452 6.97 19.98 27.71
N LYS A 453 7.62 20.53 26.68
CA LYS A 453 8.35 21.80 26.71
C LYS A 453 7.38 22.99 26.62
N LYS A 454 7.37 23.84 27.67
CA LYS A 454 6.53 25.05 27.73
C LYS A 454 6.70 25.96 26.51
N LYS A 455 7.96 26.25 26.13
CA LYS A 455 8.29 27.13 24.99
C LYS A 455 7.68 26.65 23.67
N GLN A 456 7.61 25.33 23.46
CA GLN A 456 7.02 24.75 22.26
C GLN A 456 5.50 24.97 22.22
N VAL A 457 4.83 24.83 23.36
CA VAL A 457 3.38 25.08 23.46
C VAL A 457 3.06 26.57 23.34
N GLU A 458 3.91 27.46 23.87
CA GLU A 458 3.79 28.91 23.66
C GLU A 458 3.85 29.23 22.18
N GLN A 459 4.87 28.74 21.47
CA GLN A 459 5.01 28.95 20.03
C GLN A 459 3.84 28.38 19.22
N GLY A 460 3.31 27.21 19.60
CA GLY A 460 2.13 26.63 18.96
C GLY A 460 0.86 27.46 19.17
N ILE A 461 0.68 28.03 20.37
CA ILE A 461 -0.45 28.95 20.65
C ILE A 461 -0.29 30.26 19.89
N THR A 462 0.91 30.84 19.83
CA THR A 462 1.18 32.03 19.02
C THR A 462 0.84 31.81 17.55
N MET A 463 1.19 30.65 16.99
CA MET A 463 0.78 30.30 15.62
C MET A 463 -0.76 30.27 15.47
N LEU A 464 -1.49 29.72 16.44
CA LEU A 464 -2.95 29.72 16.40
C LEU A 464 -3.55 31.14 16.46
N GLU A 465 -2.92 32.06 17.20
CA GLU A 465 -3.30 33.48 17.20
C GLU A 465 -3.03 34.13 15.85
N ASP A 466 -1.84 33.93 15.29
CA ASP A 466 -1.43 34.48 13.98
C ASP A 466 -2.36 34.02 12.84
N TYR A 467 -2.85 32.77 12.93
CA TYR A 467 -3.77 32.17 11.96
C TYR A 467 -5.25 32.50 12.27
N GLY A 468 -5.53 33.31 13.29
CA GLY A 468 -6.87 33.81 13.61
C GLY A 468 -7.77 32.80 14.33
N TYR A 469 -7.23 31.70 14.85
CA TYR A 469 -7.99 30.74 15.67
C TYR A 469 -8.22 31.23 17.08
N LEU A 470 -7.28 32.02 17.61
CA LEU A 470 -7.26 32.46 19.00
C LEU A 470 -7.08 33.97 19.09
N VAL A 471 -7.60 34.55 20.17
CA VAL A 471 -7.28 35.91 20.56
C VAL A 471 -6.95 35.95 22.04
N LEU A 472 -5.81 36.54 22.38
CA LEU A 472 -5.43 36.80 23.76
C LEU A 472 -6.48 37.69 24.44
N VAL A 473 -6.97 37.24 25.59
CA VAL A 473 -7.84 38.03 26.47
C VAL A 473 -6.93 38.84 27.40
N PRO A 474 -6.98 40.18 27.36
CA PRO A 474 -6.18 41.00 28.25
C PRO A 474 -6.54 40.72 29.71
N ILE A 475 -5.53 40.47 30.54
CA ILE A 475 -5.70 40.23 31.97
C ILE A 475 -5.95 41.58 32.66
N GLN A 476 -7.13 41.78 33.25
CA GLN A 476 -7.36 42.86 34.21
C GLN A 476 -6.75 42.44 35.56
N SER A 477 -5.51 42.80 35.84
CA SER A 477 -4.88 42.51 37.13
C SER A 477 -5.37 43.49 38.20
N SER A 478 -6.13 43.02 39.19
CA SER A 478 -6.62 43.83 40.31
C SER A 478 -6.01 43.48 41.68
N GLY A 479 -4.87 42.77 41.75
CA GLY A 479 -4.28 42.38 43.04
C GLY A 479 -2.77 42.10 43.04
N VAL A 480 -2.17 42.21 44.23
CA VAL A 480 -0.76 41.91 44.52
C VAL A 480 -0.57 40.39 44.58
N GLY A 481 -0.07 39.78 43.50
CA GLY A 481 0.16 38.34 43.41
C GLY A 481 0.79 37.93 42.06
N ARG A 482 1.17 36.66 41.93
CA ARG A 482 1.73 36.12 40.66
C ARG A 482 0.72 36.31 39.53
N PRO A 483 1.10 36.86 38.36
CA PRO A 483 0.18 37.10 37.26
C PRO A 483 -0.51 35.80 36.85
N SER A 484 -1.82 35.90 36.56
CA SER A 484 -2.62 34.78 36.07
C SER A 484 -2.08 34.27 34.73
N SER A 485 -2.32 32.99 34.44
CA SER A 485 -1.92 32.44 33.14
C SER A 485 -2.67 33.16 32.01
N PRO A 486 -2.01 33.49 30.89
CA PRO A 486 -2.66 34.09 29.72
C PRO A 486 -3.92 33.29 29.33
N SER A 487 -5.02 33.98 29.06
CA SER A 487 -6.27 33.37 28.62
C SER A 487 -6.54 33.71 27.16
N TYR A 488 -7.08 32.76 26.41
CA TYR A 488 -7.36 32.88 24.99
C TYR A 488 -8.82 32.57 24.73
N LYS A 489 -9.50 33.41 23.94
CA LYS A 489 -10.80 33.11 23.36
C LYS A 489 -10.63 32.42 22.00
N VAL A 490 -11.53 31.50 21.70
CA VAL A 490 -11.51 30.68 20.48
C VAL A 490 -12.46 31.28 19.44
N HIS A 491 -12.03 31.33 18.19
CA HIS A 491 -12.87 31.81 17.10
C HIS A 491 -14.11 30.89 16.92
N PRO A 492 -15.35 31.42 16.83
CA PRO A 492 -16.57 30.60 16.73
C PRO A 492 -16.58 29.58 15.58
N ALA A 493 -16.01 29.94 14.44
CA ALA A 493 -15.84 29.05 13.27
C ALA A 493 -15.05 27.75 13.56
N VAL A 494 -14.33 27.65 14.69
CA VAL A 494 -13.64 26.41 15.09
C VAL A 494 -14.62 25.29 15.40
N HIS A 495 -15.82 25.65 15.87
CA HIS A 495 -16.88 24.73 16.31
C HIS A 495 -18.04 24.64 15.31
N ALA A 496 -18.00 25.42 14.23
CA ALA A 496 -18.96 25.29 13.14
C ALA A 496 -18.82 23.88 12.54
N GLN A 497 -19.81 23.02 12.79
CA GLN A 497 -19.84 21.69 12.21
C GLN A 497 -19.86 21.81 10.69
N GLU A 498 -18.89 21.20 9.99
CA GLU A 498 -19.20 20.67 8.67
C GLU A 498 -20.33 19.67 8.89
N VAL A 499 -21.49 19.93 8.28
CA VAL A 499 -22.60 18.98 8.27
C VAL A 499 -22.11 17.76 7.50
N THR A 500 -21.47 16.82 8.20
CA THR A 500 -21.20 15.50 7.64
C THR A 500 -22.57 14.82 7.56
N PRO A 501 -23.07 14.46 6.37
CA PRO A 501 -24.26 13.65 6.29
C PRO A 501 -23.98 12.41 7.15
N LYS A 502 -24.83 12.14 8.14
CA LYS A 502 -24.88 10.80 8.73
C LYS A 502 -25.10 9.86 7.56
N GLY A 503 -24.08 9.10 7.18
CA GLY A 503 -24.19 8.07 6.16
C GLY A 503 -25.27 7.12 6.62
N VAL A 504 -26.48 7.28 6.08
CA VAL A 504 -27.43 6.18 6.00
C VAL A 504 -26.78 5.24 5.01
N TYR A 505 -26.02 4.28 5.52
CA TYR A 505 -25.54 3.16 4.73
C TYR A 505 -26.78 2.38 4.30
N SER A 506 -27.33 2.73 3.15
CA SER A 506 -28.30 1.88 2.47
C SER A 506 -27.56 0.61 2.07
N GLN A 507 -27.96 -0.52 2.68
CA GLN A 507 -27.65 -1.84 2.13
C GLN A 507 -27.96 -1.84 0.63
N PRO A 508 -27.14 -2.46 -0.23
CA PRO A 508 -27.55 -2.71 -1.60
C PRO A 508 -28.82 -3.59 -1.54
N THR A 509 -29.97 -3.01 -1.85
CA THR A 509 -31.23 -3.75 -1.88
C THR A 509 -31.18 -4.74 -3.04
N GLN A 510 -31.36 -6.03 -2.71
CA GLN A 510 -31.74 -7.05 -3.69
C GLN A 510 -33.03 -6.62 -4.42
N ARG A 511 -32.96 -6.54 -5.75
CA ARG A 511 -34.02 -6.50 -6.81
C ARG A 511 -33.53 -5.52 -7.90
N ASP A 512 -33.24 -5.91 -9.13
CA ASP A 512 -34.09 -6.67 -10.05
C ASP A 512 -33.31 -7.70 -10.90
N THR A 513 -33.64 -8.97 -10.73
CA THR A 513 -33.57 -9.97 -11.81
C THR A 513 -34.85 -10.78 -11.75
N ALA A 514 -35.87 -10.32 -12.50
CA ALA A 514 -37.05 -11.12 -12.79
C ALA A 514 -37.45 -10.93 -14.25
N CYS A 515 -37.18 -11.98 -15.03
CA CYS A 515 -38.01 -12.55 -16.11
C CYS A 515 -37.18 -12.85 -17.36
N CYS A 516 -36.80 -14.12 -17.50
CA CYS A 516 -37.03 -14.93 -18.71
C CYS A 516 -36.52 -16.34 -18.45
N ALA A 517 -37.44 -17.29 -18.22
CA ALA A 517 -37.45 -18.63 -18.80
C ALA A 517 -38.29 -19.57 -17.93
N THR A 518 -39.44 -19.91 -18.49
CA THR A 518 -40.34 -20.99 -18.11
C THR A 518 -39.68 -22.37 -18.24
N SER A 519 -40.19 -23.30 -17.42
CA SER A 519 -40.32 -24.75 -17.69
C SER A 519 -39.08 -25.55 -18.07
N ASP A 520 -38.56 -26.38 -17.16
CA ASP A 520 -38.98 -27.79 -17.08
C ASP A 520 -38.29 -28.52 -15.94
N ALA A 521 -39.07 -29.33 -15.23
CA ALA A 521 -38.63 -30.22 -14.17
C ALA A 521 -38.24 -31.57 -14.77
N VAL A 522 -37.00 -32.02 -14.56
CA VAL A 522 -36.60 -33.43 -14.62
C VAL A 522 -35.57 -33.67 -13.51
N GLY A 523 -35.82 -34.70 -12.69
CA GLY A 523 -35.11 -34.95 -11.44
C GLY A 523 -33.84 -35.82 -11.53
N ALA A 524 -33.33 -36.06 -10.33
CA ALA A 524 -32.34 -37.06 -9.89
C ALA A 524 -30.88 -36.90 -10.36
N GLY A 525 -29.97 -36.91 -9.38
CA GLY A 525 -28.55 -37.19 -9.60
C GLY A 525 -27.64 -36.67 -8.49
N GLU A 526 -27.32 -37.52 -7.52
CA GLU A 526 -26.12 -37.38 -6.70
C GLU A 526 -24.89 -37.33 -7.62
N GLY A 527 -23.98 -36.37 -7.40
CA GLY A 527 -22.66 -36.31 -8.03
C GLY A 527 -21.86 -35.23 -7.30
N GLY A 528 -20.82 -35.53 -6.53
CA GLY A 528 -19.64 -36.26 -6.97
C GLY A 528 -18.59 -35.22 -7.37
N LYS A 529 -17.74 -34.81 -6.41
CA LYS A 529 -16.53 -34.02 -6.70
C LYS A 529 -15.72 -34.76 -7.79
N PRO A 530 -15.23 -34.09 -8.84
CA PRO A 530 -14.25 -34.73 -9.70
C PRO A 530 -12.94 -34.91 -8.91
N PRO A 531 -12.29 -36.09 -9.00
CA PRO A 531 -10.98 -36.28 -8.40
C PRO A 531 -9.94 -35.47 -9.19
N PHE A 532 -9.05 -34.85 -8.44
CA PHE A 532 -7.79 -34.27 -8.89
C PHE A 532 -6.99 -35.35 -9.65
N ASP A 533 -6.60 -35.07 -10.89
CA ASP A 533 -5.80 -35.97 -11.73
C ASP A 533 -4.32 -35.56 -11.67
N PRO A 534 -3.46 -36.30 -10.93
CA PRO A 534 -2.04 -36.02 -10.85
C PRO A 534 -1.24 -36.45 -12.10
N SER A 535 -1.87 -37.09 -13.10
CA SER A 535 -1.19 -37.61 -14.29
C SER A 535 -0.87 -36.56 -15.36
N VAL A 536 -1.41 -35.35 -15.23
CA VAL A 536 -1.15 -34.23 -16.17
C VAL A 536 0.24 -33.61 -15.96
N TYR A 537 0.88 -33.79 -14.79
CA TYR A 537 2.25 -33.33 -14.52
C TYR A 537 3.34 -34.39 -14.74
N ALA A 538 2.96 -35.64 -15.01
CA ALA A 538 3.92 -36.75 -15.10
C ALA A 538 4.26 -37.18 -16.55
N ARG A 539 3.61 -36.63 -17.58
CA ARG A 539 3.77 -37.08 -18.98
C ARG A 539 4.69 -36.23 -19.86
N GLU A 540 5.30 -35.17 -19.33
CA GLU A 540 6.22 -34.31 -20.10
C GLU A 540 7.70 -34.42 -19.69
N MET A 541 8.06 -35.46 -18.91
CA MET A 541 9.45 -35.74 -18.50
C MET A 541 10.08 -36.96 -19.21
N GLU A 542 9.39 -37.56 -20.19
CA GLU A 542 9.93 -38.66 -21.03
C GLU A 542 10.25 -38.22 -22.47
N ALA A 543 10.29 -36.92 -22.75
CA ALA A 543 10.69 -36.39 -24.05
C ALA A 543 11.69 -35.23 -23.90
N VAL A 544 12.84 -35.49 -23.26
CA VAL A 544 14.12 -34.81 -23.47
C VAL A 544 15.22 -35.87 -23.44
#